data_AF-A0A3D5U6V6-F1
#
_entry.id   AF-A0A3D5U6V6-F1
#
_cell.length_a   1.000
_cell.length_b   1.000
_cell.length_c   1.000
_cell.angle_alpha   90.00
_cell.angle_beta   90.00
_cell.angle_gamma   90.00
#
_symmetry.space_group_name_H-M   'P 1'
#
loop_
_entity.id
_entity.type
_entity.pdbx_description
1 polymer ?
#
loop_
_entity_poly.entity_id
_entity_poly.type
_entity_poly.pdbx_seq_one_letter_code
_entity_poly.pdbx_strand_id
1 'polypeptide(L)'
;MDYKDQDQGFDPESPDYGSYESTELERLFESAETDSEMYKAIMDELTNRGYDFAPADTVLQLDELEPLPELKPLRYSIFGTRIWNIVMLLVGILGVTFFIKVQSGFGEMDPSLRVMAYSMVVVLLSLSYLISGIRLLANHKDQNNPLRAVFTGEYWFLAILWFAFAAYEIFKAATSFVMYWNMQIGLNISLYAVIPSLTMVLFSFLLGMAMLYLAIELKVKKDKPIDTL
;
A
#
# COMPACT_ATOMS: atom_id res chain seq x y z
N MET A 1 -17.55 -40.77 -48.58
CA MET A 1 -17.44 -39.63 -49.50
C MET A 1 -18.77 -39.49 -50.18
N ASP A 2 -19.46 -38.40 -49.88
CA ASP A 2 -20.41 -37.73 -50.77
C ASP A 2 -20.80 -36.45 -50.02
N TYR A 3 -20.06 -35.38 -50.30
CA TYR A 3 -20.45 -34.04 -49.91
C TYR A 3 -21.60 -33.67 -50.84
N LYS A 4 -22.82 -33.74 -50.31
CA LYS A 4 -23.98 -33.15 -50.98
C LYS A 4 -23.84 -31.64 -50.87
N ASP A 5 -23.89 -31.01 -52.03
CA ASP A 5 -24.12 -29.58 -52.21
C ASP A 5 -25.25 -29.12 -51.28
N GLN A 6 -24.91 -28.27 -50.32
CA GLN A 6 -25.83 -27.23 -49.89
C GLN A 6 -25.39 -25.96 -50.60
N ASP A 7 -26.16 -25.66 -51.64
CA ASP A 7 -26.39 -24.35 -52.21
C ASP A 7 -26.61 -23.28 -51.13
N GLN A 8 -25.52 -22.75 -50.59
CA GLN A 8 -25.45 -21.35 -50.19
C GLN A 8 -24.32 -20.74 -51.00
N GLY A 9 -24.55 -20.71 -52.32
CA GLY A 9 -23.75 -19.94 -53.25
C GLY A 9 -23.69 -18.51 -52.73
N PHE A 10 -22.47 -18.07 -52.44
CA PHE A 10 -22.13 -16.68 -52.21
C PHE A 10 -22.77 -15.83 -53.32
N ASP A 11 -23.70 -14.96 -52.92
CA ASP A 11 -24.29 -13.96 -53.80
C ASP A 11 -23.56 -12.64 -53.55
N PRO A 12 -22.65 -12.21 -54.45
CA PRO A 12 -21.88 -10.98 -54.29
C PRO A 12 -22.73 -9.71 -54.28
N GLU A 13 -24.02 -9.80 -54.65
CA GLU A 13 -24.97 -8.68 -54.61
C GLU A 13 -25.94 -8.76 -53.42
N SER A 14 -25.77 -9.73 -52.51
CA SER A 14 -26.58 -9.87 -51.31
C SER A 14 -26.39 -8.68 -50.36
N PRO A 15 -27.46 -7.98 -49.95
CA PRO A 15 -27.39 -6.89 -48.98
C PRO A 15 -27.28 -7.36 -47.52
N ASP A 16 -27.29 -8.67 -47.25
CA ASP A 16 -27.32 -9.21 -45.89
C ASP A 16 -26.13 -10.13 -45.63
N TYR A 17 -25.01 -9.53 -45.23
CA TYR A 17 -23.80 -10.25 -44.79
C TYR A 17 -23.95 -10.83 -43.37
N GLY A 18 -25.08 -10.58 -42.70
CA GLY A 18 -25.39 -11.05 -41.35
C GLY A 18 -25.54 -12.57 -41.24
N SER A 19 -25.89 -13.25 -42.33
CA SER A 19 -26.13 -14.70 -42.36
C SER A 19 -24.86 -15.56 -42.48
N TYR A 20 -23.70 -14.97 -42.76
CA TYR A 20 -22.44 -15.69 -42.91
C TYR A 20 -21.75 -15.94 -41.57
N GLU A 21 -21.11 -17.10 -41.43
CA GLU A 21 -20.26 -17.41 -40.28
C GLU A 21 -18.99 -16.55 -40.29
N SER A 22 -18.51 -16.15 -39.11
CA SER A 22 -17.37 -15.21 -38.98
C SER A 22 -16.09 -15.70 -39.68
N THR A 23 -15.85 -17.00 -39.70
CA THR A 23 -14.72 -17.63 -40.40
C THR A 23 -14.81 -17.54 -41.92
N GLU A 24 -16.02 -17.47 -42.47
CA GLU A 24 -16.23 -17.29 -43.90
C GLU A 24 -16.09 -15.82 -44.30
N LEU A 25 -16.55 -14.90 -43.43
CA LEU A 25 -16.38 -13.45 -43.59
C LEU A 25 -14.89 -13.02 -43.56
N GLU A 26 -14.07 -13.58 -42.67
CA GLU A 26 -12.61 -13.33 -42.65
C GLU A 26 -11.93 -13.77 -43.95
N ARG A 27 -12.26 -14.97 -44.45
CA ARG A 27 -11.70 -15.50 -45.69
C ARG A 27 -12.09 -14.65 -46.90
N LEU A 28 -13.33 -14.15 -46.92
CA LEU A 28 -13.82 -13.25 -47.96
C LEU A 28 -13.13 -11.89 -47.87
N PHE A 29 -12.94 -11.35 -46.67
CA PHE A 29 -12.21 -10.10 -46.43
C PHE A 29 -10.77 -10.14 -46.95
N GLU A 30 -10.05 -11.25 -46.73
CA GLU A 30 -8.68 -11.43 -47.24
C GLU A 30 -8.60 -11.57 -48.77
N SER A 31 -9.68 -12.04 -49.41
CA SER A 31 -9.74 -12.24 -50.86
C SER A 31 -10.32 -11.06 -51.65
N ALA A 32 -10.98 -10.13 -50.96
CA ALA A 32 -11.65 -8.99 -51.56
C ALA A 32 -10.65 -7.88 -51.94
N GLU A 33 -10.84 -7.28 -53.11
CA GLU A 33 -10.03 -6.13 -53.53
C GLU A 33 -10.31 -4.93 -52.62
N THR A 34 -9.24 -4.33 -52.10
CA THR A 34 -9.24 -3.34 -51.01
C THR A 34 -10.01 -2.05 -51.35
N ASP A 35 -10.22 -1.78 -52.64
CA ASP A 35 -10.93 -0.60 -53.15
C ASP A 35 -12.40 -0.87 -53.51
N SER A 36 -12.91 -2.09 -53.29
CA SER A 36 -14.28 -2.47 -53.63
C SER A 36 -15.29 -2.07 -52.54
N GLU A 37 -16.53 -1.74 -52.95
CA GLU A 37 -17.63 -1.47 -52.00
C GLU A 37 -17.94 -2.70 -51.13
N MET A 38 -17.72 -3.90 -51.68
CA MET A 38 -17.83 -5.18 -50.98
C MET A 38 -16.83 -5.31 -49.82
N TYR A 39 -15.58 -4.87 -50.01
CA TYR A 39 -14.57 -4.88 -48.94
C TYR A 39 -15.00 -4.05 -47.73
N LYS A 40 -15.59 -2.87 -47.98
CA LYS A 40 -16.10 -1.98 -46.93
C LYS A 40 -17.31 -2.58 -46.20
N ALA A 41 -18.24 -3.21 -46.93
CA ALA A 41 -19.41 -3.85 -46.32
C ALA A 41 -19.02 -5.04 -45.42
N ILE A 42 -18.05 -5.86 -45.85
CA ILE A 42 -17.54 -6.98 -45.04
C ILE A 42 -16.74 -6.46 -43.83
N MET A 43 -15.96 -5.39 -44.00
CA MET A 43 -15.21 -4.74 -42.92
C MET A 43 -16.16 -4.18 -41.83
N ASP A 44 -17.24 -3.52 -42.23
CA ASP A 44 -18.22 -2.96 -41.30
C ASP A 44 -18.95 -4.06 -40.51
N GLU A 45 -19.31 -5.17 -41.15
CA GLU A 45 -19.94 -6.31 -40.48
C GLU A 45 -18.99 -7.03 -39.52
N LEU A 46 -17.72 -7.21 -39.89
CA LEU A 46 -16.70 -7.76 -38.98
C LEU A 46 -16.40 -6.80 -37.82
N THR A 47 -16.41 -5.48 -38.06
CA THR A 47 -16.26 -4.45 -37.01
C THR A 47 -17.44 -4.49 -36.03
N ASN A 48 -18.68 -4.63 -36.52
CA ASN A 48 -19.88 -4.81 -35.68
C ASN A 48 -19.80 -6.08 -34.83
N ARG A 49 -19.09 -7.12 -35.30
CA ARG A 49 -18.83 -8.38 -34.58
C ARG A 49 -17.62 -8.31 -33.64
N GLY A 50 -16.96 -7.16 -33.52
CA GLY A 50 -15.90 -6.90 -32.56
C GLY A 50 -14.48 -7.11 -33.08
N TYR A 51 -14.27 -7.21 -34.39
CA TYR A 51 -12.94 -7.20 -34.99
C TYR A 51 -12.44 -5.77 -35.16
N ASP A 52 -11.22 -5.49 -34.69
CA ASP A 52 -10.63 -4.16 -34.76
C ASP A 52 -9.71 -4.06 -35.99
N PHE A 53 -10.17 -3.36 -37.03
CA PHE A 53 -9.41 -3.09 -38.25
C PHE A 53 -8.75 -1.69 -38.23
N ALA A 54 -8.67 -1.04 -37.06
CA ALA A 54 -7.96 0.22 -36.96
C ALA A 54 -6.54 0.08 -37.54
N PRO A 55 -6.12 0.98 -38.45
CA PRO A 55 -4.81 0.88 -39.08
C PRO A 55 -3.72 0.83 -38.00
N ALA A 56 -2.69 0.01 -38.20
CA ALA A 56 -1.60 -0.17 -37.23
C ALA A 56 -0.83 1.12 -36.86
N ASP A 57 -1.18 2.26 -37.46
CA ASP A 57 -0.71 3.59 -37.09
C ASP A 57 -1.50 4.22 -35.92
N THR A 58 -2.60 3.62 -35.46
CA THR A 58 -3.16 3.87 -34.12
C THR A 58 -2.41 3.04 -33.07
N VAL A 59 -1.07 3.17 -33.05
CA VAL A 59 -0.37 3.14 -31.77
C VAL A 59 -0.92 4.33 -31.01
N LEU A 60 -1.92 4.05 -30.19
CA LEU A 60 -2.48 4.87 -29.12
C LEU A 60 -1.81 6.25 -29.04
N GLN A 61 -2.55 7.27 -29.44
CA GLN A 61 -2.36 8.62 -28.91
C GLN A 61 -2.57 8.55 -27.38
N LEU A 62 -1.58 8.00 -26.69
CA LEU A 62 -1.43 8.04 -25.25
C LEU A 62 -1.01 9.46 -24.80
N ASP A 63 -0.88 10.39 -25.74
CA ASP A 63 -0.61 11.82 -25.53
C ASP A 63 -1.89 12.64 -25.31
N GLU A 64 -3.08 12.06 -25.48
CA GLU A 64 -4.37 12.74 -25.27
C GLU A 64 -5.19 12.17 -24.10
N LEU A 65 -4.56 11.44 -23.17
CA LEU A 65 -5.12 11.42 -21.81
C LEU A 65 -4.96 12.83 -21.27
N GLU A 66 -6.09 13.52 -21.04
CA GLU A 66 -6.12 14.72 -20.20
C GLU A 66 -5.18 14.48 -19.00
N PRO A 67 -4.18 15.36 -18.75
CA PRO A 67 -3.29 15.16 -17.63
C PRO A 67 -4.17 15.01 -16.39
N LEU A 68 -4.13 13.82 -15.79
CA LEU A 68 -4.85 13.54 -14.55
C LEU A 68 -4.60 14.74 -13.64
N PRO A 69 -5.67 15.36 -13.07
CA PRO A 69 -5.53 16.62 -12.36
C PRO A 69 -4.41 16.45 -11.34
N GLU A 70 -3.31 17.20 -11.53
CA GLU A 70 -2.16 17.13 -10.64
C GLU A 70 -2.71 17.34 -9.22
N LEU A 71 -2.72 16.25 -8.45
CA LEU A 71 -3.22 16.25 -7.10
C LEU A 71 -2.33 17.25 -6.35
N LYS A 72 -2.93 18.39 -5.99
CA LYS A 72 -2.19 19.44 -5.29
C LYS A 72 -1.61 18.81 -4.03
N PRO A 73 -0.29 18.88 -3.82
CA PRO A 73 0.32 18.29 -2.64
C PRO A 73 -0.37 18.89 -1.42
N LEU A 74 -0.73 18.04 -0.45
CA LEU A 74 -1.27 18.53 0.80
C LEU A 74 -0.25 19.50 1.40
N ARG A 75 -0.72 20.59 2.02
CA ARG A 75 0.10 21.67 2.59
C ARG A 75 0.91 21.24 3.84
N TYR A 76 1.44 20.02 3.85
CA TYR A 76 2.31 19.50 4.89
C TYR A 76 3.76 19.59 4.42
N SER A 77 4.48 20.58 4.93
CA SER A 77 5.93 20.69 4.75
C SER A 77 6.64 19.61 5.56
N ILE A 78 7.67 18.98 4.97
CA ILE A 78 8.56 18.01 5.65
C ILE A 78 9.08 18.59 6.97
N PHE A 79 9.44 19.88 6.96
CA PHE A 79 9.95 20.57 8.14
C PHE A 79 8.88 20.78 9.21
N GLY A 80 7.65 21.13 8.79
CA GLY A 80 6.51 21.27 9.71
C GLY A 80 6.17 19.96 10.40
N THR A 81 6.23 18.85 9.66
CA THR A 81 6.01 17.50 10.21
C THR A 81 7.07 17.13 11.25
N ARG A 82 8.33 17.50 11.05
CA ARG A 82 9.39 17.28 12.05
C ARG A 82 9.24 18.15 13.29
N ILE A 83 8.92 19.43 13.11
CA ILE A 83 8.64 20.33 14.23
C ILE A 83 7.49 19.77 15.06
N TRP A 84 6.44 19.25 14.41
CA TRP A 84 5.32 18.63 15.10
C TRP A 84 5.76 17.47 16.01
N ASN A 85 6.61 16.56 15.52
CA ASN A 85 7.14 15.46 16.32
C ASN A 85 7.99 15.97 17.50
N ILE A 86 8.77 17.04 17.33
CA ILE A 86 9.53 17.68 18.42
C ILE A 86 8.58 18.30 19.45
N VAL A 87 7.52 18.98 19.02
CA VAL A 87 6.50 19.54 19.92
C VAL A 87 5.84 18.42 20.72
N MET A 88 5.47 17.32 20.08
CA MET A 88 4.88 16.16 20.76
C MET A 88 5.85 15.52 21.77
N LEU A 89 7.15 15.48 21.47
CA LEU A 89 8.18 15.05 22.42
C LEU A 89 8.22 15.95 23.66
N LEU A 90 8.25 17.27 23.45
CA LEU A 90 8.29 18.25 24.54
C LEU A 90 7.03 18.16 25.40
N VAL A 91 5.85 18.09 24.77
CA VAL A 91 4.57 17.92 25.47
C VAL A 91 4.56 16.62 26.27
N GLY A 92 5.05 15.52 25.71
CA GLY A 92 5.15 14.24 26.40
C GLY A 92 6.08 14.28 27.61
N ILE A 93 7.29 14.82 27.46
CA ILE A 93 8.26 14.97 28.55
C ILE A 93 7.71 15.88 29.64
N LEU A 94 7.16 17.05 29.28
CA LEU A 94 6.56 17.98 30.25
C LEU A 94 5.38 17.33 30.98
N GLY A 95 4.51 16.62 30.26
CA GLY A 95 3.37 15.91 30.82
C GLY A 95 3.80 14.85 31.84
N VAL A 96 4.76 13.99 31.49
CA VAL A 96 5.27 12.96 32.43
C VAL A 96 6.04 13.58 33.59
N THR A 97 6.85 14.61 33.37
CA THR A 97 7.58 15.28 34.45
C THR A 97 6.60 15.90 35.46
N PHE A 98 5.53 16.54 34.96
CA PHE A 98 4.47 17.09 35.80
C PHE A 98 3.72 15.97 36.54
N PHE A 99 3.36 14.89 35.85
CA PHE A 99 2.70 13.73 36.47
C PHE A 99 3.53 13.11 37.59
N ILE A 100 4.82 12.86 37.34
CA ILE A 100 5.75 12.32 38.34
C ILE A 100 5.85 13.27 39.54
N LYS A 101 5.99 14.58 39.29
CA LYS A 101 6.07 15.59 40.36
C LYS A 101 4.82 15.58 41.25
N VAL A 102 3.64 15.50 40.64
CA VAL A 102 2.36 15.44 41.38
C VAL A 102 2.27 14.15 42.18
N GLN A 103 2.60 13.01 41.58
CA GLN A 103 2.55 11.70 42.25
C GLN A 103 3.55 11.60 43.40
N SER A 104 4.77 12.11 43.22
CA SER A 104 5.78 12.17 44.30
C SER A 104 5.35 13.06 45.48
N GLY A 105 4.40 13.98 45.25
CA GLY A 105 3.82 14.79 46.32
C GLY A 105 2.92 13.97 47.27
N PHE A 106 2.44 12.80 46.84
CA PHE A 106 1.61 11.91 47.65
C PHE A 106 2.40 10.79 48.37
N GLY A 107 3.70 10.66 48.08
CA GLY A 107 4.57 9.66 48.70
C GLY A 107 5.66 9.12 47.77
N GLU A 108 6.35 8.06 48.19
CA GLU A 108 7.32 7.38 47.33
C GLU A 108 6.62 6.71 46.15
N MET A 109 7.02 7.11 44.94
CA MET A 109 6.45 6.60 43.71
C MET A 109 7.07 5.24 43.34
N ASP A 110 6.22 4.23 43.20
CA ASP A 110 6.58 2.90 42.71
C ASP A 110 7.41 3.01 41.41
N PRO A 111 8.61 2.40 41.34
CA PRO A 111 9.41 2.34 40.13
C PRO A 111 8.63 1.86 38.89
N SER A 112 7.69 0.93 39.08
CA SER A 112 6.85 0.39 38.01
C SER A 112 5.94 1.46 37.40
N LEU A 113 5.39 2.34 38.24
CA LEU A 113 4.57 3.45 37.79
C LEU A 113 5.38 4.49 37.00
N ARG A 114 6.67 4.67 37.35
CA ARG A 114 7.57 5.55 36.58
C ARG A 114 7.83 4.99 35.19
N VAL A 115 8.12 3.69 35.10
CA VAL A 115 8.32 3.01 33.81
C VAL A 115 7.06 3.10 32.95
N MET A 116 5.87 2.90 33.53
CA MET A 116 4.60 3.06 32.82
C MET A 116 4.38 4.49 32.30
N ALA A 117 4.69 5.51 33.10
CA ALA A 117 4.56 6.90 32.66
C ALA A 117 5.47 7.20 31.47
N TYR A 118 6.74 6.77 31.51
CA TYR A 118 7.67 6.97 30.39
C TYR A 118 7.28 6.17 29.15
N SER A 119 6.75 4.95 29.31
CA SER A 119 6.31 4.14 28.16
C SER A 119 5.13 4.78 27.44
N MET A 120 4.22 5.46 28.14
CA MET A 120 3.13 6.23 27.52
C MET A 120 3.67 7.35 26.61
N VAL A 121 4.78 8.01 26.97
CA VAL A 121 5.41 9.02 26.11
C VAL A 121 5.96 8.40 24.84
N VAL A 122 6.61 7.23 24.94
CA VAL A 122 7.13 6.50 23.78
C VAL A 122 5.99 6.09 22.84
N VAL A 123 4.84 5.67 23.38
CA VAL A 123 3.63 5.38 22.59
C VAL A 123 3.11 6.63 21.88
N LEU A 124 2.92 7.73 22.61
CA LEU A 124 2.42 8.99 22.03
C LEU A 124 3.33 9.52 20.93
N LEU A 125 4.64 9.47 21.15
CA LEU A 125 5.65 9.80 20.15
C LEU A 125 5.51 8.91 18.92
N SER A 126 5.43 7.60 19.12
CA SER A 126 5.30 6.64 18.03
C SER A 126 4.04 6.91 17.19
N LEU A 127 2.90 7.19 17.83
CA LEU A 127 1.69 7.57 17.11
C LEU A 127 1.85 8.90 16.34
N SER A 128 2.53 9.90 16.93
CA SER A 128 2.86 11.14 16.22
C SER A 128 3.73 10.88 14.99
N TYR A 129 4.77 10.07 15.11
CA TYR A 129 5.64 9.68 14.01
C TYR A 129 4.87 8.92 12.92
N LEU A 130 3.92 8.06 13.30
CA LEU A 130 3.08 7.32 12.36
C LEU A 130 2.18 8.26 11.55
N ILE A 131 1.49 9.20 12.21
CA ILE A 131 0.67 10.22 11.54
C ILE A 131 1.54 11.07 10.60
N SER A 132 2.70 11.51 11.10
CA SER A 132 3.70 12.25 10.33
C SER A 132 4.17 11.47 9.10
N GLY A 133 4.45 10.17 9.25
CA GLY A 133 4.86 9.28 8.16
C GLY A 133 3.78 9.09 7.11
N ILE A 134 2.52 8.92 7.51
CA ILE A 134 1.38 8.81 6.59
C ILE A 134 1.21 10.11 5.78
N ARG A 135 1.31 11.28 6.44
CA ARG A 135 1.25 12.59 5.73
C ARG A 135 2.38 12.75 4.73
N LEU A 136 3.58 12.34 5.10
CA LEU A 136 4.74 12.36 4.20
C LEU A 136 4.51 11.40 3.04
N LEU A 137 4.02 10.18 3.28
CA LEU A 137 3.77 9.18 2.27
C LEU A 137 2.71 9.66 1.25
N ALA A 138 1.62 10.27 1.72
CA ALA A 138 0.61 10.87 0.85
C ALA A 138 1.18 11.95 -0.07
N ASN A 139 2.12 12.76 0.43
CA ASN A 139 2.80 13.78 -0.37
C ASN A 139 3.95 13.24 -1.24
N HIS A 140 4.39 12.01 -0.99
CA HIS A 140 5.53 11.39 -1.64
C HIS A 140 5.13 10.49 -2.82
N LYS A 141 3.97 9.83 -2.71
CA LYS A 141 3.43 8.94 -3.76
C LYS A 141 3.00 9.68 -5.03
N ASP A 142 2.92 11.01 -4.97
CA ASP A 142 2.39 11.88 -6.02
C ASP A 142 3.49 12.60 -6.84
N GLN A 143 4.78 12.40 -6.51
CA GLN A 143 5.84 13.21 -7.08
C GLN A 143 7.04 12.39 -7.55
N ASN A 144 7.23 12.34 -8.88
CA ASN A 144 8.41 11.78 -9.57
C ASN A 144 9.72 12.55 -9.30
N ASN A 145 9.82 13.33 -8.20
CA ASN A 145 10.98 14.15 -7.92
C ASN A 145 11.91 13.50 -6.87
N PRO A 146 13.06 12.94 -7.29
CA PRO A 146 14.02 12.30 -6.38
C PRO A 146 14.68 13.27 -5.39
N LEU A 147 14.54 14.59 -5.57
CA LEU A 147 15.07 15.61 -4.64
C LEU A 147 14.29 15.72 -3.32
N ARG A 148 13.15 15.03 -3.18
CA ARG A 148 12.36 14.97 -1.93
C ARG A 148 12.63 13.71 -1.11
N ALA A 149 13.83 13.14 -1.18
CA ALA A 149 14.22 12.01 -0.35
C ALA A 149 13.99 12.33 1.15
N VAL A 150 13.05 11.61 1.77
CA VAL A 150 12.75 11.77 3.20
C VAL A 150 13.75 10.91 3.98
N PHE A 151 14.47 11.49 4.92
CA PHE A 151 15.32 10.72 5.83
C PHE A 151 14.45 9.81 6.71
N THR A 152 14.65 8.49 6.61
CA THR A 152 13.83 7.48 7.30
C THR A 152 14.45 6.91 8.58
N GLY A 153 15.60 7.46 9.04
CA GLY A 153 16.33 6.92 10.19
C GLY A 153 15.53 6.87 11.50
N GLU A 154 14.65 7.85 11.73
CA GLU A 154 13.77 7.91 12.91
C GLU A 154 12.76 6.75 12.91
N TYR A 155 12.21 6.39 11.75
CA TYR A 155 11.28 5.27 11.59
C TYR A 155 11.97 3.93 11.79
N TRP A 156 13.21 3.76 11.27
CA TRP A 156 14.02 2.57 11.53
C TRP A 156 14.34 2.39 13.01
N PHE A 157 14.73 3.47 13.70
CA PHE A 157 14.98 3.44 15.13
C PHE A 157 13.74 3.00 15.92
N LEU A 158 12.58 3.60 15.63
CA LEU A 158 11.32 3.23 16.29
C LEU A 158 10.90 1.79 15.98
N ALA A 159 11.09 1.32 14.74
CA ALA A 159 10.79 -0.07 14.38
C ALA A 159 11.64 -1.05 15.21
N ILE A 160 12.96 -0.82 15.29
CA ILE A 160 13.86 -1.67 16.09
C ILE A 160 13.47 -1.62 17.57
N LEU A 161 13.16 -0.45 18.10
CA LEU A 161 12.74 -0.28 19.49
C LEU A 161 11.48 -1.10 19.81
N TRP A 162 10.47 -1.04 18.94
CA TRP A 162 9.22 -1.79 19.11
C TRP A 162 9.39 -3.30 18.95
N PHE A 163 10.24 -3.76 18.02
CA PHE A 163 10.56 -5.19 17.91
C PHE A 163 11.36 -5.70 19.11
N ALA A 164 12.30 -4.91 19.65
CA ALA A 164 13.02 -5.26 20.87
C ALA A 164 12.06 -5.37 22.06
N PHE A 165 11.08 -4.47 22.17
CA PHE A 165 10.05 -4.54 23.20
C PHE A 165 9.13 -5.76 23.03
N ALA A 166 8.74 -6.10 21.79
CA ALA A 166 7.98 -7.33 21.52
C ALA A 166 8.76 -8.57 21.95
N ALA A 167 10.06 -8.65 21.66
CA ALA A 167 10.91 -9.77 22.10
C ALA A 167 11.01 -9.85 23.63
N TYR A 168 11.13 -8.70 24.31
CA TYR A 168 11.12 -8.62 25.77
C TYR A 168 9.80 -9.15 26.36
N GLU A 169 8.65 -8.76 25.80
CA GLU A 169 7.35 -9.23 26.27
C GLU A 169 7.11 -10.72 26.00
N ILE A 170 7.65 -11.27 24.90
CA ILE A 170 7.64 -12.74 24.67
C ILE A 170 8.41 -13.45 25.78
N PHE A 171 9.59 -12.94 26.14
CA PHE A 171 10.37 -13.51 27.24
C PHE A 171 9.62 -13.40 28.59
N LYS A 172 8.98 -12.27 28.88
CA LYS A 172 8.15 -12.08 30.07
C LYS A 172 6.92 -12.99 30.10
N ALA A 173 6.25 -13.17 28.97
CA ALA A 173 5.15 -14.11 28.80
C ALA A 173 5.60 -15.54 29.14
N ALA A 174 6.70 -16.00 28.56
CA ALA A 174 7.22 -17.36 28.78
C ALA A 174 7.64 -17.60 30.24
N THR A 175 8.39 -16.66 30.82
CA THR A 175 8.83 -16.76 32.22
C THR A 175 7.66 -16.74 33.20
N SER A 176 6.66 -15.90 32.96
CA SER A 176 5.44 -15.86 33.78
C SER A 176 4.66 -17.16 33.68
N PHE A 177 4.46 -17.69 32.46
CA PHE A 177 3.80 -18.97 32.26
C PHE A 177 4.47 -20.10 33.05
N VAL A 178 5.80 -20.22 32.92
CA VAL A 178 6.59 -21.25 33.60
C VAL A 178 6.50 -21.08 35.12
N MET A 179 6.53 -19.84 35.63
CA MET A 179 6.40 -19.58 37.06
C MET A 179 5.05 -20.06 37.62
N TYR A 180 3.94 -19.67 36.99
CA TYR A 180 2.60 -20.08 37.44
C TYR A 180 2.34 -21.57 37.25
N TRP A 181 2.89 -22.17 36.20
CA TRP A 181 2.84 -23.62 36.02
C TRP A 181 3.66 -24.33 37.11
N ASN A 182 4.88 -23.90 37.40
CA ASN A 182 5.68 -24.51 38.48
C ASN A 182 5.03 -24.38 39.87
N MET A 183 4.19 -23.37 40.09
CA MET A 183 3.40 -23.22 41.32
C MET A 183 2.18 -24.16 41.39
N GLN A 184 1.92 -24.96 40.36
CA GLN A 184 0.79 -25.90 40.26
C GLN A 184 -0.59 -25.24 40.45
N ILE A 185 -0.71 -23.94 40.15
CA ILE A 185 -1.95 -23.16 40.32
C ILE A 185 -2.99 -23.50 39.24
N GLY A 186 -2.62 -24.35 38.28
CA GLY A 186 -3.48 -24.85 37.21
C GLY A 186 -3.25 -24.13 35.88
N LEU A 187 -3.55 -24.84 34.79
CA LEU A 187 -3.29 -24.39 33.41
C LEU A 187 -4.06 -23.11 33.07
N ASN A 188 -5.31 -22.98 33.53
CA ASN A 188 -6.15 -21.81 33.27
C ASN A 188 -5.51 -20.52 33.82
N ILE A 189 -5.07 -20.52 35.08
CA ILE A 189 -4.49 -19.33 35.71
C ILE A 189 -3.14 -18.99 35.07
N SER A 190 -2.35 -20.01 34.73
CA SER A 190 -1.08 -19.83 34.02
C SER A 190 -1.28 -19.19 32.64
N LEU A 191 -2.35 -19.55 31.92
CA LEU A 191 -2.70 -18.90 30.65
C LEU A 191 -3.17 -17.46 30.87
N TYR A 192 -4.04 -17.21 31.85
CA TYR A 192 -4.53 -15.86 32.15
C TYR A 192 -3.41 -14.89 32.53
N ALA A 193 -2.39 -15.36 33.23
CA ALA A 193 -1.23 -14.55 33.61
C ALA A 193 -0.41 -14.03 32.41
N VAL A 194 -0.51 -14.69 31.25
CA VAL A 194 0.31 -14.40 30.07
C VAL A 194 -0.41 -13.46 29.10
N ILE A 195 -1.73 -13.34 29.20
CA ILE A 195 -2.57 -12.51 28.31
C ILE A 195 -2.09 -11.05 28.24
N PRO A 196 -1.75 -10.37 29.35
CA PRO A 196 -1.27 -8.99 29.27
C PRO A 196 0.00 -8.85 28.42
N SER A 197 0.98 -9.74 28.63
CA SER A 197 2.21 -9.72 27.83
C SER A 197 1.94 -10.06 26.36
N LEU A 198 1.10 -11.04 26.05
CA LEU A 198 0.73 -11.34 24.66
C LEU A 198 0.04 -10.15 23.97
N THR A 199 -0.79 -9.41 24.68
CA THR A 199 -1.44 -8.20 24.16
C THR A 199 -0.39 -7.13 23.85
N MET A 200 0.60 -6.97 24.73
CA MET A 200 1.71 -6.04 24.51
C MET A 200 2.64 -6.47 23.38
N VAL A 201 2.86 -7.78 23.18
CA VAL A 201 3.58 -8.33 22.01
C VAL A 201 2.87 -7.93 20.73
N LEU A 202 1.57 -8.20 20.62
CA LEU A 202 0.78 -7.86 19.43
C LEU A 202 0.82 -6.36 19.15
N PHE A 203 0.59 -5.54 20.16
CA PHE A 203 0.62 -4.09 20.04
C PHE A 203 1.98 -3.59 19.53
N SER A 204 3.06 -4.06 20.13
CA SER A 204 4.43 -3.65 19.80
C SER A 204 4.86 -4.14 18.44
N PHE A 205 4.49 -5.37 18.08
CA PHE A 205 4.77 -5.94 16.77
C PHE A 205 4.05 -5.17 15.66
N LEU A 206 2.76 -4.82 15.86
CA LEU A 206 1.99 -4.03 14.90
C LEU A 206 2.58 -2.63 14.71
N LEU A 207 2.96 -1.93 15.80
CA LEU A 207 3.62 -0.64 15.70
C LEU A 207 5.00 -0.74 15.02
N GLY A 208 5.79 -1.76 15.35
CA GLY A 208 7.07 -2.02 14.72
C GLY A 208 6.94 -2.25 13.22
N MET A 209 5.97 -3.07 12.80
CA MET A 209 5.65 -3.33 11.40
C MET A 209 5.18 -2.07 10.67
N ALA A 210 4.31 -1.26 11.27
CA ALA A 210 3.84 -0.03 10.67
C ALA A 210 4.99 0.97 10.42
N MET A 211 5.91 1.10 11.38
CA MET A 211 7.11 1.94 11.25
C MET A 211 8.08 1.41 10.19
N LEU A 212 8.29 0.09 10.16
CA LEU A 212 9.12 -0.55 9.14
C LEU A 212 8.57 -0.31 7.73
N TYR A 213 7.26 -0.48 7.55
CA TYR A 213 6.59 -0.25 6.28
C TYR A 213 6.75 1.20 5.82
N LEU A 214 6.50 2.17 6.71
CA LEU A 214 6.74 3.58 6.43
C LEU A 214 8.22 3.86 6.06
N ALA A 215 9.17 3.25 6.75
CA ALA A 215 10.60 3.44 6.49
C ALA A 215 11.04 2.91 5.11
N ILE A 216 10.38 1.86 4.61
CA ILE A 216 10.63 1.27 3.29
C ILE A 216 9.96 2.13 2.21
N GLU A 217 8.68 2.45 2.36
CA GLU A 217 7.89 3.18 1.35
C GLU A 217 8.37 4.64 1.17
N LEU A 218 8.86 5.29 2.23
CA LEU A 218 9.43 6.64 2.14
C LEU A 218 10.84 6.68 1.54
N LYS A 219 11.47 5.52 1.34
CA LYS A 219 12.81 5.40 0.75
C LYS A 219 12.65 5.16 -0.75
N VAL A 220 12.44 6.24 -1.53
CA VAL A 220 12.36 6.20 -3.01
C VAL A 220 13.41 5.25 -3.60
N LYS A 221 12.96 4.32 -4.47
CA LYS A 221 13.85 3.58 -5.36
C LYS A 221 14.48 4.57 -6.34
N LYS A 222 15.82 4.67 -6.34
CA LYS A 222 16.59 5.33 -7.40
C LYS A 222 16.43 4.54 -8.72
N ASP A 223 15.29 4.66 -9.37
CA ASP A 223 15.07 4.05 -10.68
C ASP A 223 15.30 5.11 -11.76
N LYS A 224 16.58 5.30 -12.09
CA LYS A 224 17.19 5.35 -13.43
C LYS A 224 18.53 6.10 -13.37
N PRO A 225 19.60 5.57 -13.99
CA PRO A 225 20.77 6.39 -14.30
C PRO A 225 20.31 7.53 -15.21
N ILE A 226 20.77 8.73 -14.89
CA ILE A 226 20.66 9.87 -15.80
C ILE A 226 21.57 9.50 -16.97
N ASP A 227 21.00 9.06 -18.08
CA ASP A 227 21.71 9.00 -19.36
C ASP A 227 22.17 10.43 -19.65
N THR A 228 23.47 10.63 -19.48
CA THR A 228 24.14 11.90 -19.75
C THR A 228 24.38 11.93 -21.25
N LEU A 229 23.69 12.88 -21.91
CA LEU A 229 23.94 13.33 -23.28
C LEU A 229 25.38 13.82 -23.44
#